data_AF-A0A950L937-F1
#
_entry.id   AF-A0A950L937-F1
#
_cell.length_a   1.000
_cell.length_b   1.000
_cell.length_c   1.000
_cell.angle_alpha   90.00
_cell.angle_beta   90.00
_cell.angle_gamma   90.00
#
_symmetry.space_group_name_H-M   'P 1'
#
loop_
_entity.id
_entity.type
_entity.pdbx_description
1 polymer ?
#
loop_
_entity_poly.entity_id
_entity_poly.type
_entity_poly.pdbx_seq_one_letter_code
_entity_poly.pdbx_strand_id
1 'polypeptide(L)' 'MVAFAIEPKKTAVIGVDLQNCFVENSPFAAPSALEVVAKLNVLTARYRAAGSTIIYIIRPFAEKW' A
#
# COMPACT_ATOMS: atom_id res chain seq x y z
N MET A 1 20.74 -9.49 10.10
CA MET A 1 19.45 -8.77 10.01
C MET A 1 19.72 -7.31 10.37
N VAL A 2 19.24 -6.35 9.57
CA VAL A 2 19.45 -4.92 9.83
C VAL A 2 18.17 -4.34 10.42
N ALA A 3 18.29 -3.52 11.45
CA ALA A 3 17.17 -2.80 12.07
C ALA A 3 17.29 -1.31 11.72
N PHE A 4 16.17 -0.71 11.30
CA PHE A 4 16.08 0.73 11.08
C PHE A 4 15.18 1.33 12.15
N ALA A 5 15.65 2.41 12.79
CA ALA A 5 14.81 3.19 13.67
C ALA A 5 13.73 3.88 12.82
N ILE A 6 12.46 3.66 13.18
CA ILE A 6 11.33 4.30 12.50
C ILE A 6 11.02 5.61 13.23
N GLU A 7 11.39 6.72 12.60
CA GLU A 7 10.97 8.06 13.02
C GLU A 7 9.79 8.51 12.13
N PRO A 8 8.54 8.58 12.64
CA PRO A 8 7.37 8.79 11.80
C PRO A 8 7.44 10.01 10.89
N LYS A 9 7.97 11.13 11.38
CA LYS A 9 8.10 12.39 10.61
C LYS A 9 9.16 12.34 9.50
N LYS A 10 10.04 11.33 9.51
CA LYS A 10 11.06 11.09 8.47
C LYS A 10 10.78 9.81 7.67
N THR A 11 9.63 9.18 7.91
CA THR A 11 9.26 7.90 7.30
C THR A 11 7.97 8.08 6.49
N ALA A 12 7.90 7.43 5.34
CA ALA A 12 6.69 7.33 4.54
C ALA A 12 6.21 5.88 4.48
N VAL A 13 4.89 5.70 4.42
CA VAL A 13 4.25 4.40 4.10
C VAL A 13 3.84 4.43 2.64
N ILE A 14 4.26 3.42 1.87
CA ILE A 14 3.98 3.31 0.44
C ILE A 14 3.05 2.12 0.21
N GLY A 15 1.84 2.38 -0.32
CA GLY A 15 0.95 1.35 -0.85
C GLY A 15 1.17 1.20 -2.35
N VAL A 16 1.64 0.04 -2.79
CA VAL A 16 1.99 -0.23 -4.19
C VAL A 16 0.90 -1.09 -4.84
N ASP A 17 0.34 -0.62 -5.96
CA ASP A 17 -0.56 -1.38 -6.83
C ASP A 17 -1.74 -2.04 -6.10
N LEU A 18 -2.34 -1.33 -5.14
CA LEU A 18 -3.53 -1.77 -4.39
C LEU A 18 -4.85 -1.42 -5.11
N GLN A 19 -4.78 -1.28 -6.44
CA GLN A 19 -5.95 -1.06 -7.28
C GLN A 19 -6.76 -2.34 -7.35
N ASN A 20 -8.08 -2.21 -7.53
CA ASN A 20 -9.00 -3.37 -7.52
C ASN A 20 -8.51 -4.53 -8.41
N CYS A 21 -7.94 -4.27 -9.59
CA CYS A 21 -7.44 -5.32 -10.49
C CYS A 21 -6.35 -6.22 -9.89
N PHE A 22 -5.63 -5.79 -8.86
CA PHE A 22 -4.64 -6.59 -8.14
C PHE A 22 -5.17 -7.09 -6.79
N VAL A 23 -6.33 -6.61 -6.35
CA VAL A 23 -6.93 -6.93 -5.06
C VAL A 23 -8.07 -7.95 -5.20
N GLU A 24 -8.94 -7.79 -6.19
CA GLU A 24 -10.15 -8.58 -6.36
C GLU A 24 -10.70 -8.52 -7.79
N ASN A 25 -11.59 -9.46 -8.13
CA ASN A 25 -12.38 -9.42 -9.37
C ASN A 25 -11.58 -9.34 -10.68
N SER A 26 -10.36 -9.89 -10.69
CA SER A 26 -9.44 -9.83 -11.83
C SER A 26 -8.52 -11.06 -11.84
N PRO A 27 -8.09 -11.54 -13.02
CA PRO A 27 -7.12 -12.61 -13.13
C PRO A 27 -5.74 -12.24 -12.56
N PHE A 28 -5.47 -10.95 -12.33
CA PHE A 28 -4.24 -10.46 -11.72
C PHE A 28 -4.34 -10.28 -10.20
N ALA A 29 -5.50 -10.58 -9.59
CA ALA A 29 -5.69 -10.42 -8.16
C ALA A 29 -4.83 -11.42 -7.37
N ALA A 30 -4.08 -10.93 -6.39
CA ALA A 30 -3.27 -11.81 -5.55
C ALA A 30 -4.15 -12.52 -4.50
N PRO A 31 -3.92 -13.82 -4.21
CA PRO A 31 -4.78 -14.60 -3.30
C PRO A 31 -4.95 -13.98 -1.90
N SER A 32 -3.95 -13.26 -1.41
CA SER A 32 -3.94 -12.66 -0.06
C SER A 32 -4.12 -11.14 -0.09
N ALA A 33 -4.48 -10.54 -1.23
CA ALA A 33 -4.51 -9.09 -1.38
C ALA A 33 -5.50 -8.40 -0.42
N LEU A 34 -6.68 -8.98 -0.20
CA LEU A 34 -7.67 -8.45 0.74
C LEU A 34 -7.13 -8.39 2.18
N GLU A 35 -6.37 -9.40 2.61
CA GLU A 35 -5.74 -9.42 3.93
C GLU A 35 -4.65 -8.35 4.05
N VAL A 36 -3.85 -8.18 2.99
CA VAL A 36 -2.81 -7.14 2.92
C VAL A 36 -3.45 -5.75 3.00
N VAL A 37 -4.53 -5.50 2.25
CA VAL A 37 -5.27 -4.23 2.29
C VAL A 37 -5.80 -3.95 3.70
N ALA A 38 -6.40 -4.95 4.36
CA ALA A 38 -6.89 -4.80 5.74
C ALA A 38 -5.76 -4.40 6.71
N LYS A 39 -4.61 -5.08 6.63
CA LYS A 39 -3.43 -4.78 7.46
C LYS A 39 -2.84 -3.39 7.15
N LEU A 40 -2.76 -3.03 5.88
CA LEU A 40 -2.23 -1.74 5.46
C LEU A 40 -3.15 -0.58 5.89
N ASN A 41 -4.46 -0.77 5.89
CA ASN A 41 -5.39 0.25 6.38
C ASN A 41 -5.15 0.57 7.86
N VAL A 42 -4.90 -0.45 8.69
CA VAL A 42 -4.52 -0.25 10.10
C VAL A 42 -3.16 0.46 10.21
N LEU A 43 -2.18 0.05 9.40
CA LEU A 43 -0.84 0.64 9.41
C LEU A 43 -0.86 2.11 9.01
N THR A 44 -1.47 2.43 7.87
CA THR A 44 -1.56 3.79 7.34
C THR A 44 -2.32 4.72 8.27
N ALA A 45 -3.38 4.25 8.94
CA ALA A 45 -4.07 5.04 9.96
C ALA A 45 -3.15 5.42 11.13
N ARG A 46 -2.39 4.46 11.66
CA ARG A 46 -1.44 4.70 12.77
C ARG A 46 -0.31 5.64 12.37
N TYR A 47 0.30 5.41 11.20
CA TYR A 47 1.42 6.21 10.71
C TYR A 47 0.98 7.63 10.31
N ARG A 48 -0.21 7.78 9.72
CA ARG A 48 -0.80 9.10 9.45
C ARG A 48 -1.04 9.88 10.74
N ALA A 49 -1.59 9.24 11.77
CA ALA A 49 -1.78 9.87 13.08
C ALA A 49 -0.45 10.29 13.74
N ALA A 50 0.64 9.56 13.47
CA ALA A 50 1.99 9.87 13.95
C ALA A 50 2.74 10.92 13.10
N GLY A 51 2.15 11.41 12.00
CA GLY A 51 2.74 12.44 11.14
C GLY A 51 3.61 11.91 9.99
N SER A 52 3.47 10.63 9.63
CA SER A 52 4.11 10.08 8.44
C SER A 52 3.36 10.42 7.16
N THR A 53 4.12 10.54 6.06
CA THR A 53 3.56 10.67 4.72
C THR A 53 2.99 9.32 4.26
N ILE A 54 1.79 9.32 3.70
CA ILE A 54 1.18 8.13 3.08
C ILE A 54 1.15 8.34 1.56
N ILE A 55 1.76 7.43 0.81
CA ILE A 55 1.88 7.51 -0.65
C ILE A 55 1.23 6.26 -1.24
N TYR A 56 0.35 6.45 -2.22
CA TYR A 56 -0.18 5.34 -3.02
C TYR A 56 0.35 5.46 -4.43
N ILE A 57 0.92 4.37 -4.93
CA ILE A 57 1.39 4.26 -6.30
C ILE A 57 0.36 3.47 -7.07
N ILE A 58 -0.02 4.00 -8.22
CA ILE A 58 -0.93 3.34 -9.15
C ILE A 58 -0.18 3.03 -10.43
N ARG A 59 -0.49 1.88 -11.02
CA ARG A 59 -0.14 1.60 -12.40
C ARG A 59 -1.26 2.13 -13.30
N PRO A 60 -1.00 3.13 -14.15
CA PRO A 60 -1.95 3.46 -15.21
C PRO A 60 -1.99 2.31 -16.22
N PHE A 61 -3.18 1.81 -16.51
CA PHE A 61 -3.36 1.02 -17.73
C PHE A 61 -3.32 2.01 -18.89
N ALA A 62 -2.24 1.97 -19.68
CA ALA A 62 -2.26 2.63 -20.98
C ALA A 62 -3.27 1.86 -21.83
N GLU A 63 -4.39 2.51 -22.18
CA GLU A 63 -5.28 2.06 -23.23
C GLU A 63 -4.47 2.04 -24.54
N LYS A 64 -3.95 0.86 -24.88
CA LYS A 64 -3.46 0.53 -26.22
C LYS A 64 -3.94 -0.90 -26.53
N TRP A 65 -5.16 -0.96 -27.05
CA TRP A 65 -5.57 -1.97 -28.02
C TRP A 65 -5.79 -1.24 -29.34
#